data_AF-A0A1A8C944-F1
#
_entry.id   AF-A0A1A8C944-F1
#
_cell.length_a   1.000
_cell.length_b   1.000
_cell.length_c   1.000
_cell.angle_alpha   90.00
_cell.angle_beta   90.00
_cell.angle_gamma   90.00
#
_symmetry.space_group_name_H-M   'P 1'
#
loop_
_entity.id
_entity.type
_entity.pdbx_description
1 polymer ?
#
loop_
_entity_poly.entity_id
_entity_poly.type
_entity_poly.pdbx_seq_one_letter_code
_entity_poly.pdbx_strand_id
1 'polypeptide(L)'
;KHSVTHQRQRLCHWRFGTTHAAIEYTTFLSRSTSTTDKLNEPRFDAGYKIFCERTIRQRLIVNQEVLRMSQLTRSFSDLVKQHEGVDASNYRQETLKRRLTHDFPQLMFQFPSKRKICELVFVEMLSTEKLIDRL
;
A
#
# COMPACT_ATOMS: atom_id res chain seq x y z
N LYS A 1 -14.96 -33.88 37.39
CA LYS A 1 -15.33 -32.67 36.60
C LYS A 1 -14.04 -31.89 36.40
N HIS A 2 -13.61 -31.77 35.14
CA HIS A 2 -12.24 -31.47 34.74
C HIS A 2 -11.86 -29.98 34.93
N SER A 3 -10.64 -29.80 35.46
CA SER A 3 -9.55 -28.86 35.09
C SER A 3 -9.93 -27.48 34.53
N VAL A 4 -9.75 -26.37 35.27
CA VAL A 4 -8.49 -25.63 35.58
C VAL A 4 -7.74 -25.15 34.33
N THR A 5 -7.92 -23.84 34.09
CA THR A 5 -7.05 -22.81 33.49
C THR A 5 -5.82 -23.25 32.66
N HIS A 6 -5.76 -22.77 31.41
CA HIS A 6 -4.50 -22.72 30.66
C HIS A 6 -4.32 -21.38 29.96
N GLN A 7 -3.81 -20.42 30.75
CA GLN A 7 -3.19 -19.19 30.29
C GLN A 7 -1.77 -19.55 29.81
N ARG A 8 -1.49 -19.46 28.52
CA ARG A 8 -0.15 -19.72 27.97
C ARG A 8 0.51 -18.42 27.55
N GLN A 9 1.20 -17.83 28.53
CA GLN A 9 2.34 -16.94 28.32
C GLN A 9 3.37 -17.69 27.47
N ARG A 10 3.91 -17.04 26.44
CA ARG A 10 5.18 -17.45 25.84
C ARG A 10 6.19 -16.34 26.04
N LEU A 11 7.02 -16.62 27.05
CA LEU A 11 8.29 -16.01 27.41
C LEU A 11 9.13 -15.71 26.15
N CYS A 12 9.54 -14.46 26.04
CA CYS A 12 10.64 -14.04 25.18
C CYS A 12 11.94 -14.63 25.73
N HIS A 13 12.62 -15.46 24.95
CA HIS A 13 13.99 -15.87 25.24
C HIS A 13 14.93 -15.11 24.32
N TRP A 14 15.54 -14.05 24.87
CA TRP A 14 16.70 -13.41 24.28
C TRP A 14 17.94 -14.24 24.61
N ARG A 15 18.71 -14.63 23.59
CA ARG A 15 20.12 -14.97 23.77
C ARG A 15 20.94 -14.31 22.66
N PHE A 16 21.88 -13.50 23.11
CA PHE A 16 22.86 -12.75 22.35
C PHE A 16 23.82 -13.68 21.59
N GLY A 17 24.25 -13.21 20.42
CA GLY A 17 25.40 -13.70 19.68
C GLY A 17 25.87 -12.64 18.71
N THR A 18 26.76 -11.75 19.17
CA THR A 18 27.42 -10.74 18.34
C THR A 18 28.68 -11.36 17.74
N THR A 19 28.85 -11.34 16.41
CA THR A 19 30.11 -10.96 15.73
C THR A 19 29.96 -10.96 14.20
N HIS A 20 30.33 -9.80 13.62
CA HIS A 20 30.92 -9.54 12.30
C HIS A 20 30.31 -10.11 10.99
N ALA A 21 29.68 -9.18 10.25
CA ALA A 21 29.81 -8.94 8.80
C ALA A 21 29.98 -10.12 7.83
N ALA A 22 28.86 -10.48 7.17
CA ALA A 22 28.80 -10.67 5.72
C ALA A 22 27.34 -10.45 5.30
N ILE A 23 27.09 -9.48 4.41
CA ILE A 23 25.81 -9.34 3.71
C ILE A 23 25.83 -10.42 2.63
N GLU A 24 25.38 -11.63 2.99
CA GLU A 24 25.04 -12.66 2.02
C GLU A 24 23.53 -12.81 1.98
N TYR A 25 22.98 -12.59 0.80
CA TYR A 25 21.56 -12.64 0.43
C TYR A 25 21.00 -14.06 0.53
N THR A 26 20.90 -14.64 1.73
CA THR A 26 20.24 -15.94 1.87
C THR A 26 18.72 -15.73 1.88
N THR A 27 18.11 -15.97 0.72
CA THR A 27 16.66 -16.06 0.51
C THR A 27 16.01 -17.04 1.49
N PHE A 28 15.24 -16.52 2.45
CA PHE A 28 14.42 -17.37 3.31
C PHE A 28 12.99 -17.47 2.76
N LEU A 29 12.70 -18.67 2.24
CA LEU A 29 11.39 -19.20 1.86
C LEU A 29 10.32 -18.84 2.89
N SER A 30 9.50 -17.85 2.56
CA SER A 30 8.32 -17.49 3.33
C SER A 30 7.08 -18.05 2.65
N ARG A 31 6.61 -19.18 3.18
CA ARG A 31 5.22 -19.67 3.22
C ARG A 31 4.37 -19.33 1.99
N SER A 32 4.19 -20.31 1.11
CA SER A 32 3.21 -20.29 0.03
C SER A 32 1.82 -19.96 0.56
N THR A 33 1.43 -18.69 0.52
CA THR A 33 0.02 -18.33 0.39
C THR A 33 -0.33 -18.76 -1.02
N SER A 34 -1.17 -19.79 -1.13
CA SER A 34 -1.84 -20.21 -2.36
C SER A 34 -1.97 -19.05 -3.35
N THR A 35 -1.08 -19.04 -4.34
CA THR A 35 -1.14 -18.19 -5.51
C THR A 35 -2.36 -18.63 -6.30
N THR A 36 -3.53 -18.14 -5.90
CA THR A 36 -4.57 -17.84 -6.88
C THR A 36 -4.12 -16.56 -7.59
N ASP A 37 -2.99 -16.68 -8.26
CA ASP A 37 -2.45 -15.81 -9.30
C ASP A 37 -3.30 -16.05 -10.57
N LYS A 38 -4.62 -15.93 -10.40
CA LYS A 38 -5.43 -15.52 -11.53
C LYS A 38 -5.03 -14.07 -11.72
N LEU A 39 -4.03 -13.88 -12.58
CA LEU A 39 -3.77 -12.65 -13.32
C LEU A 39 -5.07 -11.85 -13.31
N ASN A 40 -5.13 -10.83 -12.45
CA ASN A 40 -6.17 -9.82 -12.57
C ASN A 40 -5.84 -9.16 -13.88
N GLU A 41 -6.44 -9.70 -14.94
CA GLU A 41 -6.48 -9.09 -16.24
C GLU A 41 -6.73 -7.61 -16.01
N PRO A 42 -5.88 -6.73 -16.58
CA PRO A 42 -5.86 -5.33 -16.20
C PRO A 42 -7.15 -4.63 -16.63
N ARG A 43 -8.20 -4.78 -15.82
CA ARG A 43 -9.47 -4.10 -16.02
C ARG A 43 -9.21 -2.59 -15.92
N PHE A 44 -9.82 -1.85 -16.84
CA PHE A 44 -9.78 -0.39 -16.89
C PHE A 44 -8.39 0.20 -17.20
N ASP A 45 -7.61 -0.42 -18.10
CA ASP A 45 -6.29 0.09 -18.50
C ASP A 45 -6.32 1.51 -19.06
N ALA A 46 -7.33 1.84 -19.86
CA ALA A 46 -7.47 3.17 -20.45
C ALA A 46 -7.69 4.23 -19.35
N GLY A 47 -8.66 3.98 -18.46
CA GLY A 47 -8.94 4.81 -17.30
C GLY A 47 -7.76 4.87 -16.33
N TYR A 48 -7.01 3.77 -16.17
CA TYR A 48 -5.80 3.74 -15.35
C TYR A 48 -4.71 4.66 -15.89
N LYS A 49 -4.44 4.63 -17.19
CA LYS A 49 -3.47 5.55 -17.82
C LYS A 49 -3.87 7.01 -17.63
N ILE A 50 -5.13 7.34 -17.90
CA ILE A 50 -5.64 8.72 -17.74
C ILE A 50 -5.55 9.16 -16.26
N PHE A 51 -5.92 8.26 -15.34
CA PHE A 51 -5.81 8.50 -13.91
C PHE A 51 -4.36 8.76 -13.47
N CYS A 52 -3.41 7.98 -14.00
CA CYS A 52 -1.99 8.16 -13.72
C CYS A 52 -1.48 9.53 -14.16
N GLU A 53 -1.82 9.98 -15.36
CA GLU A 53 -1.44 11.33 -15.82
C GLU A 53 -2.07 12.42 -14.95
N ARG A 54 -3.39 12.35 -14.76
CA ARG A 54 -4.16 13.45 -14.15
C ARG A 54 -4.02 13.54 -12.64
N THR A 55 -3.91 12.40 -11.96
CA THR A 55 -3.88 12.36 -10.49
C THR A 55 -2.48 12.12 -9.98
N ILE A 56 -1.82 11.06 -10.47
CA ILE A 56 -0.53 10.66 -9.91
C ILE A 56 0.57 11.65 -10.33
N ARG A 57 0.75 11.87 -11.62
CA ARG A 57 1.79 12.80 -12.10
C ARG A 57 1.49 14.24 -11.71
N GLN A 58 0.29 14.73 -11.99
CA GLN A 58 -0.01 16.14 -11.70
C GLN A 58 -0.14 16.43 -10.20
N ARG A 59 -0.91 15.64 -9.44
CA ARG A 59 -1.21 15.99 -8.04
C ARG A 59 -0.17 15.46 -7.06
N LEU A 60 0.18 14.18 -7.15
CA LEU A 60 1.14 13.61 -6.19
C LEU A 60 2.58 14.00 -6.53
N ILE A 61 2.97 13.98 -7.80
CA ILE A 61 4.37 14.23 -8.20
C ILE A 61 4.65 15.71 -8.36
N VAL A 62 3.89 16.43 -9.19
CA VAL A 62 4.14 17.85 -9.47
C VAL A 62 3.72 18.73 -8.30
N ASN A 63 2.48 18.60 -7.81
CA ASN A 63 1.98 19.42 -6.69
C ASN A 63 2.43 18.93 -5.31
N GLN A 64 3.05 17.75 -5.23
CA GLN A 64 3.46 17.10 -3.98
C GLN A 64 2.31 17.01 -2.95
N GLU A 65 1.11 16.71 -3.43
CA GLU A 65 -0.06 16.54 -2.57
C GLU A 65 0.00 15.21 -1.79
N VAL A 66 -0.54 15.24 -0.57
CA VAL A 66 -0.74 14.04 0.26
C VAL A 66 -2.21 13.64 0.12
N LEU A 67 -2.47 12.47 -0.47
CA LEU A 67 -3.83 11.95 -0.64
C LEU A 67 -4.04 10.69 0.17
N ARG A 68 -5.30 10.40 0.53
CA ARG A 68 -5.67 9.12 1.15
C ARG A 68 -5.90 8.06 0.09
N MET A 69 -5.54 6.81 0.37
CA MET A 69 -5.78 5.69 -0.54
C MET A 69 -7.26 5.50 -0.86
N SER A 70 -8.16 5.81 0.09
CA SER A 70 -9.61 5.84 -0.13
C SER A 70 -10.07 6.92 -1.08
N GLN A 71 -9.43 8.10 -1.06
CA GLN A 71 -9.70 9.17 -2.02
C GLN A 71 -9.22 8.77 -3.42
N LEU A 72 -8.00 8.23 -3.53
CA LEU A 72 -7.46 7.74 -4.81
C LEU A 72 -8.35 6.68 -5.44
N THR A 73 -8.84 5.72 -4.64
CA THR A 73 -9.71 4.66 -5.15
C THR A 73 -11.04 5.24 -5.66
N ARG A 74 -11.67 6.14 -4.91
CA ARG A 74 -12.92 6.79 -5.34
C ARG A 74 -12.72 7.62 -6.60
N SER A 75 -11.68 8.46 -6.63
CA SER A 75 -11.35 9.27 -7.80
C SER A 75 -11.05 8.41 -9.03
N PHE A 76 -10.42 7.24 -8.86
CA PHE A 76 -10.23 6.28 -9.94
C PHE A 76 -11.57 5.74 -10.45
N SER A 77 -12.44 5.25 -9.56
CA SER A 77 -13.75 4.72 -9.94
C SER A 77 -14.62 5.78 -10.65
N ASP A 78 -14.61 7.01 -10.16
CA ASP A 78 -15.32 8.13 -10.78
C ASP A 78 -14.78 8.46 -12.18
N LEU A 79 -13.45 8.44 -12.34
CA LEU A 79 -12.80 8.72 -13.62
C LEU A 79 -13.10 7.62 -14.64
N VAL A 80 -13.03 6.35 -14.25
CA VAL A 80 -13.38 5.21 -15.12
C VAL A 80 -14.86 5.31 -15.54
N LYS A 81 -15.75 5.64 -14.61
CA LYS A 81 -17.17 5.84 -14.93
C LYS A 81 -17.39 6.99 -15.91
N GLN A 82 -16.63 8.08 -15.81
CA GLN A 82 -16.71 9.22 -16.73
C GLN A 82 -16.15 8.93 -18.12
N HIS A 83 -15.03 8.21 -18.22
CA HIS A 83 -14.32 8.00 -19.49
C HIS A 83 -14.72 6.72 -20.22
N GLU A 84 -14.98 5.63 -19.50
CA GLU A 84 -15.32 4.32 -20.09
C GLU A 84 -16.83 4.01 -19.96
N GLY A 85 -17.58 4.77 -19.15
CA GLY A 85 -18.99 4.52 -18.89
C GLY A 85 -19.26 3.28 -18.03
N VAL A 86 -18.22 2.65 -17.49
CA VAL A 86 -18.31 1.41 -16.69
C VAL A 86 -18.20 1.72 -15.19
N ASP A 87 -19.01 1.03 -14.38
CA ASP A 87 -18.92 1.14 -12.93
C ASP A 87 -17.72 0.36 -12.37
N ALA A 88 -16.73 1.09 -11.87
CA ALA A 88 -15.55 0.54 -11.20
C ALA A 88 -15.63 0.66 -9.66
N SER A 89 -16.82 0.81 -9.07
CA SER A 89 -17.00 0.96 -7.61
C SER A 89 -16.53 -0.26 -6.81
N ASN A 90 -16.57 -1.46 -7.40
CA ASN A 90 -16.07 -2.70 -6.77
C ASN A 90 -14.54 -2.89 -6.95
N TYR A 91 -13.84 -1.92 -7.51
CA TYR A 91 -12.39 -2.04 -7.71
C TYR A 91 -11.66 -2.03 -6.37
N ARG A 92 -10.82 -3.05 -6.14
CA ARG A 92 -10.14 -3.22 -4.84
C ARG A 92 -8.99 -2.23 -4.68
N GLN A 93 -8.93 -1.58 -3.52
CA GLN A 93 -7.84 -0.65 -3.17
C GLN A 93 -6.46 -1.31 -3.28
N GLU A 94 -6.34 -2.55 -2.80
CA GLU A 94 -5.11 -3.35 -2.89
C GLU A 94 -4.62 -3.53 -4.33
N THR A 95 -5.54 -3.69 -5.29
CA THR A 95 -5.19 -3.82 -6.70
C THR A 95 -4.67 -2.50 -7.25
N LEU A 96 -5.33 -1.37 -6.91
CA LEU A 96 -4.85 -0.05 -7.31
C LEU A 96 -3.47 0.23 -6.74
N LYS A 97 -3.28 -0.05 -5.44
CA LYS A 97 -2.02 0.16 -4.73
C LYS A 97 -0.89 -0.60 -5.40
N ARG A 98 -1.06 -1.91 -5.65
CA ARG A 98 -0.02 -2.72 -6.29
C ARG A 98 0.42 -2.15 -7.65
N ARG A 99 -0.54 -1.72 -8.48
CA ARG A 99 -0.24 -1.11 -9.78
C ARG A 99 0.54 0.19 -9.60
N LEU A 100 0.10 1.05 -8.68
CA LEU A 100 0.80 2.30 -8.37
C LEU A 100 2.21 2.09 -7.80
N THR A 101 2.39 1.13 -6.91
CA THR A 101 3.71 0.79 -6.35
C THR A 101 4.65 0.27 -7.44
N HIS A 102 4.13 -0.50 -8.40
CA HIS A 102 4.91 -0.99 -9.53
C HIS A 102 5.30 0.14 -10.49
N ASP A 103 4.36 1.00 -10.88
CA ASP A 103 4.57 2.02 -11.92
C ASP A 103 5.25 3.29 -11.37
N PHE A 104 5.14 3.56 -10.06
CA PHE A 104 5.67 4.75 -9.41
C PHE A 104 6.38 4.36 -8.10
N PRO A 105 7.62 3.82 -8.18
CA PRO A 105 8.35 3.35 -7.00
C PRO A 105 8.69 4.46 -5.99
N GLN A 106 8.64 5.72 -6.42
CA GLN A 106 8.81 6.91 -5.56
C GLN A 106 7.58 7.25 -4.69
N LEU A 107 6.44 6.55 -4.89
CA LEU A 107 5.25 6.74 -4.06
C LEU A 107 5.39 5.97 -2.74
N MET A 108 5.25 6.71 -1.65
CA MET A 108 5.20 6.18 -0.30
C MET A 108 3.76 5.99 0.13
N PHE A 109 3.51 4.85 0.78
CA PHE A 109 2.23 4.44 1.33
C PHE A 109 2.41 4.25 2.84
N GLN A 110 1.81 5.13 3.65
CA GLN A 110 2.04 5.13 5.09
C GLN A 110 0.73 5.13 5.88
N PHE A 111 0.64 4.25 6.88
CA PHE A 111 -0.41 4.32 7.88
C PHE A 111 -0.05 5.34 8.95
N PRO A 112 -0.93 6.31 9.26
CA PRO A 112 -0.68 7.23 10.37
C PRO A 112 -0.73 6.47 11.70
N SER A 113 0.23 6.73 12.58
CA SER A 113 0.42 5.99 13.85
C SER A 113 -0.72 6.12 14.86
N LYS A 114 -1.64 7.09 14.68
CA LYS A 114 -2.79 7.30 15.57
C LYS A 114 -4.08 7.38 14.74
N ARG A 115 -5.06 6.54 15.13
CA ARG A 115 -6.46 6.42 14.65
C ARG A 115 -6.69 5.54 13.41
N LYS A 116 -7.95 5.09 13.27
CA LYS A 116 -8.57 4.31 12.16
C LYS A 116 -8.57 5.08 10.82
N ILE A 117 -7.44 5.64 10.41
CA ILE A 117 -7.34 6.48 9.21
C ILE A 117 -6.82 5.61 8.07
N CYS A 118 -7.35 5.83 6.87
CA CYS A 118 -6.88 5.16 5.65
C CYS A 118 -5.43 5.56 5.34
N GLU A 119 -4.70 4.63 4.72
CA GLU A 119 -3.31 4.83 4.28
C GLU A 119 -3.13 6.13 3.47
N LEU A 120 -2.08 6.88 3.79
CA LEU A 120 -1.67 8.09 3.09
C LEU A 120 -0.73 7.73 1.94
N VAL A 121 -0.84 8.47 0.84
CA VAL A 121 -0.05 8.30 -0.37
C VAL A 121 0.57 9.63 -0.76
N PHE A 122 1.88 9.65 -0.88
CA PHE A 122 2.68 10.85 -1.14
C PHE A 122 4.02 10.47 -1.79
N VAL A 123 4.79 11.43 -2.29
CA VAL A 123 6.12 11.16 -2.89
C VAL A 123 7.21 11.20 -1.82
N GLU A 124 8.15 10.24 -1.85
CA GLU A 124 9.24 10.08 -0.87
C GLU A 124 10.05 11.36 -0.60
N MET A 125 10.20 12.23 -1.61
CA MET A 125 10.93 13.51 -1.47
C MET A 125 10.22 14.56 -0.59
N LEU A 126 9.01 14.29 -0.11
CA LEU A 126 8.36 15.11 0.91
C LEU A 126 9.02 14.84 2.26
N SER A 127 9.86 15.78 2.72
CA SER A 127 10.43 15.72 4.07
C SER A 127 9.32 15.59 5.11
N THR A 128 9.55 14.81 6.16
CA THR A 128 8.58 14.56 7.25
C THR A 128 8.00 15.85 7.84
N GLU A 129 8.82 16.91 7.86
CA GLU A 129 8.44 18.27 8.27
C GLU A 129 7.29 18.84 7.43
N LYS A 130 7.38 18.74 6.10
CA LYS A 130 6.33 19.21 5.16
C LYS A 130 5.05 18.38 5.22
N LEU A 131 5.13 17.16 5.73
CA LEU A 131 4.00 16.24 5.83
C LEU A 131 3.11 16.57 7.04
N ILE A 132 3.71 17.02 8.14
CA ILE A 132 2.99 17.43 9.36
C ILE A 132 2.16 18.70 9.09
N ASP A 133 2.69 19.65 8.31
CA ASP A 133 1.98 20.89 7.97
C ASP A 133 0.76 20.69 7.05
N ARG A 134 0.64 19.52 6.41
CA ARG A 134 -0.42 19.18 5.45
C ARG A 134 -1.46 18.18 5.97
N LEU A 135 -1.30 17.68 7.20
CA LEU A 135 -2.20 16.73 7.86
C LEU A 135 -3.25 17.42 8.74
#